data_AF-A0A352JPP6-F1
#
_entry.id   AF-A0A352JPP6-F1
#
_cell.length_a   1.000
_cell.length_b   1.000
_cell.length_c   1.000
_cell.angle_alpha   90.00
_cell.angle_beta   90.00
_cell.angle_gamma   90.00
#
_symmetry.space_group_name_H-M   'P 1'
#
loop_
_entity.id
_entity.type
_entity.pdbx_description
1 polymer ?
#
loop_
_entity_poly.entity_id
_entity_poly.type
_entity_poly.pdbx_seq_one_letter_code
_entity_poly.pdbx_strand_id
1 'polypeptide(L)'
;SYSVKSVDKSKMKKTPPAPFITSTLQQDAFNKLRISNKATMAIAQQLYEGVEIGDEGPVGLITYMRTDSVRVADEAATAAREVIGKLYGAEYVPETARKHKTSKSAQDAHEAIRPTDPSLTPTSIKKYLSREQNKIYDLIWRRFMASQMSAAEYDVVTVEVEGGRFLFKAAQQKMTFDGYTIVYNGDKDDEAKGFPAVKQGEALKLAEVRPAQHFTEPPPRFNAGSLVKELESNGIGRPSTYAAIISVLLERKYITDDKRRFMPTPLGKMVNKILIASFPDIFSEEFTAKMEGELDKIEDGSYTWVDTLND
;
A
#
# COMPACT_ATOMS: atom_id res chain seq x y z
N SER A 1 -2.46 -36.53 28.42
CA SER A 1 -3.78 -36.34 27.77
C SER A 1 -3.75 -35.03 27.02
N TYR A 2 -4.54 -34.92 25.95
CA TYR A 2 -4.79 -33.65 25.28
C TYR A 2 -6.28 -33.33 25.43
N SER A 3 -6.58 -32.08 25.73
CA SER A 3 -7.96 -31.61 25.90
C SER A 3 -8.10 -30.18 25.38
N VAL A 4 -9.29 -29.87 24.88
CA VAL A 4 -9.61 -28.50 24.47
C VAL A 4 -9.75 -27.64 25.73
N LYS A 5 -8.86 -26.67 25.90
CA LYS A 5 -8.88 -25.74 27.02
C LYS A 5 -9.88 -24.60 26.81
N SER A 6 -9.91 -24.01 25.61
CA SER A 6 -10.88 -22.98 25.22
C SER A 6 -11.22 -23.04 23.74
N VAL A 7 -12.42 -22.54 23.40
CA VAL A 7 -12.87 -22.31 22.03
C VAL A 7 -13.46 -20.91 21.98
N ASP A 8 -12.71 -19.98 21.42
CA ASP A 8 -13.09 -18.58 21.32
C ASP A 8 -13.61 -18.29 19.91
N LYS A 9 -14.86 -17.86 19.83
CA LYS A 9 -15.50 -17.43 18.58
C LYS A 9 -15.67 -15.93 18.59
N SER A 10 -15.18 -15.28 17.56
CA SER A 10 -15.28 -13.83 17.40
C SER A 10 -15.57 -13.47 15.96
N LYS A 11 -16.09 -12.27 15.73
CA LYS A 11 -16.18 -11.69 14.40
C LYS A 11 -15.05 -10.69 14.21
N MET A 12 -14.45 -10.70 13.04
CA MET A 12 -13.41 -9.75 12.66
C MET A 12 -13.85 -9.02 11.39
N LYS A 13 -13.67 -7.69 11.36
CA LYS A 13 -13.83 -6.89 10.14
C LYS A 13 -12.46 -6.45 9.64
N LYS A 14 -12.15 -6.67 8.36
CA LYS A 14 -11.01 -6.05 7.69
C LYS A 14 -11.51 -4.83 6.93
N THR A 15 -11.07 -3.65 7.33
CA THR A 15 -11.40 -2.41 6.63
C THR A 15 -10.64 -2.32 5.30
N PRO A 16 -11.22 -1.69 4.27
CA PRO A 16 -10.52 -1.48 3.02
C PRO A 16 -9.30 -0.57 3.21
N PRO A 17 -8.31 -0.68 2.33
CA PRO A 17 -7.17 0.22 2.35
C PRO A 17 -7.58 1.64 1.92
N ALA A 18 -6.81 2.64 2.36
CA ALA A 18 -6.96 4.01 1.89
C ALA A 18 -6.70 4.11 0.37
N PRO A 19 -7.27 5.10 -0.35
CA PRO A 19 -6.93 5.39 -1.74
C PRO A 19 -5.42 5.62 -1.91
N PHE A 20 -4.94 5.60 -3.16
CA PHE A 20 -3.51 5.78 -3.40
C PHE A 20 -3.04 7.19 -3.11
N ILE A 21 -1.84 7.25 -2.54
CA ILE A 21 -0.91 8.37 -2.61
C ILE A 21 0.28 7.95 -3.47
N THR A 22 1.21 8.85 -3.77
CA THR A 22 2.33 8.55 -4.66
C THR A 22 3.17 7.38 -4.18
N SER A 23 3.49 7.34 -2.88
CA SER A 23 4.30 6.29 -2.28
C SER A 23 3.64 4.92 -2.40
N THR A 24 2.35 4.83 -2.06
CA THR A 24 1.59 3.57 -2.07
C THR A 24 1.28 3.10 -3.50
N LEU A 25 1.08 4.01 -4.46
CA LEU A 25 0.96 3.67 -5.87
C LEU A 25 2.26 3.06 -6.40
N GLN A 26 3.40 3.69 -6.11
CA GLN A 26 4.72 3.19 -6.53
C GLN A 26 5.01 1.80 -5.92
N GLN A 27 4.70 1.62 -4.63
CA GLN A 27 4.83 0.33 -3.94
C GLN A 27 4.01 -0.78 -4.61
N ASP A 28 2.70 -0.55 -4.81
CA ASP A 28 1.81 -1.55 -5.39
C ASP A 28 2.12 -1.83 -6.87
N ALA A 29 2.45 -0.81 -7.66
CA ALA A 29 2.84 -0.99 -9.05
C ALA A 29 4.11 -1.84 -9.18
N PHE A 30 5.09 -1.65 -8.29
CA PHE A 30 6.31 -2.47 -8.29
C PHE A 30 6.04 -3.91 -7.87
N ASN A 31 5.33 -4.09 -6.75
CA ASN A 31 5.08 -5.39 -6.15
C ASN A 31 4.12 -6.25 -6.99
N LYS A 32 3.00 -5.67 -7.44
CA LYS A 32 1.93 -6.38 -8.15
C LYS A 32 2.14 -6.40 -9.66
N LEU A 33 2.49 -5.26 -10.25
CA LEU A 33 2.52 -5.10 -11.71
C LEU A 33 3.90 -5.25 -12.32
N ARG A 34 4.94 -5.29 -11.48
CA ARG A 34 6.34 -5.40 -11.89
C ARG A 34 6.86 -4.18 -12.64
N ILE A 35 6.24 -3.01 -12.46
CA ILE A 35 6.59 -1.74 -13.11
C ILE A 35 7.52 -0.92 -12.20
N SER A 36 8.56 -0.29 -12.76
CA SER A 36 9.49 0.54 -11.98
C SER A 36 8.86 1.86 -11.56
N ASN A 37 9.33 2.47 -10.46
CA ASN A 37 8.78 3.74 -9.97
C ASN A 37 8.83 4.85 -11.03
N LYS A 38 9.92 4.93 -11.81
CA LYS A 38 10.06 5.89 -12.92
C LYS A 38 8.99 5.67 -13.99
N ALA A 39 8.76 4.42 -14.42
CA ALA A 39 7.73 4.09 -15.39
C ALA A 39 6.32 4.32 -14.84
N THR A 40 6.05 3.95 -13.58
CA THR A 40 4.79 4.22 -12.90
C THR A 40 4.45 5.71 -12.94
N MET A 41 5.39 6.58 -12.59
CA MET A 41 5.16 8.03 -12.59
C MET A 41 4.98 8.59 -14.00
N ALA A 42 5.72 8.10 -14.99
CA ALA A 42 5.54 8.51 -16.39
C ALA A 42 4.17 8.10 -16.95
N ILE A 43 3.71 6.88 -16.66
CA ILE A 43 2.38 6.40 -17.09
C ILE A 43 1.27 7.16 -16.36
N ALA A 44 1.42 7.40 -15.06
CA ALA A 44 0.46 8.19 -14.29
C ALA A 44 0.36 9.64 -14.79
N GLN A 45 1.48 10.27 -15.19
CA GLN A 45 1.48 11.58 -15.84
C GLN A 45 0.62 11.56 -17.11
N GLN A 46 0.80 10.56 -17.99
CA GLN A 46 -0.01 10.44 -19.21
C GLN A 46 -1.50 10.28 -18.90
N LEU A 47 -1.84 9.45 -17.91
CA LEU A 47 -3.23 9.27 -17.48
C LEU A 47 -3.83 10.55 -16.89
N TYR A 48 -3.03 11.40 -16.26
CA TYR A 48 -3.45 12.70 -15.71
C TYR A 48 -3.63 13.76 -16.81
N GLU A 49 -2.65 13.89 -17.72
CA GLU A 49 -2.66 14.88 -18.81
C GLU A 49 -3.74 14.59 -19.86
N GLY A 50 -4.02 13.30 -20.09
CA GLY A 50 -5.13 12.85 -20.90
C GLY A 50 -4.76 11.73 -21.86
N VAL A 51 -5.74 10.88 -22.15
CA VAL A 51 -5.68 9.87 -23.22
C VAL A 51 -6.87 10.06 -24.13
N GLU A 52 -6.68 9.83 -25.44
CA GLU A 52 -7.76 9.92 -26.43
C GLU A 52 -8.80 8.81 -26.20
N ILE A 53 -10.06 9.20 -25.93
CA ILE A 53 -11.17 8.27 -25.69
C ILE A 53 -12.27 8.50 -26.72
N GLY A 54 -12.21 7.73 -27.81
CA GLY A 54 -13.23 7.76 -28.86
C GLY A 54 -13.44 9.17 -29.43
N ASP A 55 -14.69 9.60 -29.51
CA ASP A 55 -15.07 10.92 -30.04
C ASP A 55 -15.06 12.02 -28.96
N GLU A 56 -14.77 11.69 -27.69
CA GLU A 56 -14.73 12.65 -26.57
C GLU A 56 -13.41 13.44 -26.52
N GLY A 57 -12.41 13.03 -27.31
CA GLY A 57 -11.08 13.65 -27.33
C GLY A 57 -10.21 13.24 -26.13
N PRO A 58 -9.18 14.05 -25.77
CA PRO A 58 -8.29 13.73 -24.67
C PRO A 58 -8.98 13.93 -23.31
N VAL A 59 -9.07 12.86 -22.53
CA VAL A 59 -9.68 12.86 -21.20
C VAL A 59 -8.63 12.53 -20.14
N GLY A 60 -8.48 13.41 -19.14
CA GLY A 60 -7.70 13.14 -17.93
C GLY A 60 -8.38 12.08 -17.08
N LEU A 61 -7.79 10.89 -17.01
CA LEU A 61 -8.38 9.70 -16.40
C LEU A 61 -8.17 9.59 -14.89
N ILE A 62 -7.13 10.23 -14.36
CA ILE A 62 -6.83 10.21 -12.93
C ILE A 62 -6.57 11.62 -12.39
N THR A 63 -6.72 11.79 -11.08
CA THR A 63 -6.26 12.98 -10.36
C THR A 63 -4.73 13.07 -10.32
N TYR A 64 -4.21 14.21 -9.86
CA TYR A 64 -2.78 14.48 -9.83
C TYR A 64 -2.01 13.41 -9.02
N MET A 65 -0.98 12.82 -9.65
CA MET A 65 -0.29 11.64 -9.15
C MET A 65 0.86 11.92 -8.18
N ARG A 66 1.19 13.20 -7.92
CA ARG A 66 2.17 13.62 -6.91
C ARG A 66 1.41 14.21 -5.72
N THR A 67 1.05 13.34 -4.79
CA THR A 67 0.21 13.65 -3.63
C THR A 67 0.59 12.73 -2.49
N ASP A 68 0.56 13.28 -1.28
CA ASP A 68 0.67 12.60 0.01
C ASP A 68 -0.71 12.52 0.72
N SER A 69 -1.76 13.01 0.07
CA SER A 69 -3.10 13.10 0.62
C SER A 69 -3.96 11.89 0.25
N VAL A 70 -4.58 11.25 1.24
CA VAL A 70 -5.60 10.22 1.02
C VAL A 70 -7.03 10.80 0.95
N ARG A 71 -7.14 12.13 0.91
CA ARG A 71 -8.43 12.84 0.88
C ARG A 71 -9.17 12.54 -0.42
N VAL A 72 -10.48 12.38 -0.30
CA VAL A 72 -11.40 12.20 -1.43
C VAL A 72 -12.47 13.28 -1.33
N ALA A 73 -12.73 14.00 -2.43
CA ALA A 73 -13.84 14.95 -2.50
C ALA A 73 -15.20 14.24 -2.31
N ASP A 74 -16.17 14.94 -1.72
CA ASP A 74 -17.48 14.35 -1.39
C ASP A 74 -18.24 13.93 -2.67
N GLU A 75 -18.07 14.66 -3.78
CA GLU A 75 -18.63 14.31 -5.09
C GLU A 75 -18.04 13.00 -5.62
N ALA A 76 -16.72 12.81 -5.48
CA ALA A 76 -16.04 11.60 -5.92
C ALA A 76 -16.41 10.39 -5.07
N ALA A 77 -16.58 10.57 -3.75
CA ALA A 77 -17.08 9.53 -2.86
C ALA A 77 -18.52 9.14 -3.23
N THR A 78 -19.37 10.11 -3.57
CA THR A 78 -20.75 9.86 -4.01
C THR A 78 -20.79 9.09 -5.32
N ALA A 79 -20.03 9.52 -6.33
CA ALA A 79 -19.94 8.82 -7.62
C ALA A 79 -19.42 7.38 -7.46
N ALA A 80 -18.41 7.15 -6.61
CA ALA A 80 -17.91 5.81 -6.32
C ALA A 80 -19.01 4.93 -5.70
N ARG A 81 -19.77 5.44 -4.74
CA ARG A 81 -20.87 4.69 -4.08
C ARG A 81 -21.95 4.28 -5.09
N GLU A 82 -22.30 5.16 -6.02
CA GLU A 82 -23.27 4.83 -7.08
C GLU A 82 -22.76 3.71 -7.99
N VAL A 83 -21.51 3.79 -8.42
CA VAL A 83 -20.88 2.76 -9.27
C VAL A 83 -20.78 1.43 -8.50
N ILE A 84 -20.42 1.45 -7.21
CA ILE A 84 -20.39 0.25 -6.36
C ILE A 84 -21.77 -0.38 -6.27
N GLY A 85 -22.81 0.41 -5.98
CA GLY A 85 -24.17 -0.09 -5.86
C GLY A 85 -24.68 -0.71 -7.16
N LYS A 86 -24.33 -0.13 -8.32
CA LYS A 86 -24.70 -0.64 -9.64
C LYS A 86 -23.94 -1.93 -10.02
N LEU A 87 -22.65 -2.02 -9.71
CA LEU A 87 -21.80 -3.14 -10.14
C LEU A 87 -21.80 -4.34 -9.18
N TYR A 88 -21.90 -4.09 -7.87
CA TYR A 88 -21.70 -5.12 -6.84
C TYR A 88 -22.92 -5.34 -5.94
N GLY A 89 -23.82 -4.36 -5.84
CA GLY A 89 -25.00 -4.44 -4.98
C GLY A 89 -24.95 -3.50 -3.77
N ALA A 90 -26.10 -3.32 -3.13
CA ALA A 90 -26.28 -2.35 -2.05
C ALA A 90 -25.48 -2.70 -0.78
N GLU A 91 -25.28 -4.00 -0.51
CA GLU A 91 -24.52 -4.51 0.64
C GLU A 91 -23.03 -4.14 0.61
N TYR A 92 -22.49 -3.86 -0.58
CA TYR A 92 -21.11 -3.41 -0.76
C TYR A 92 -20.93 -1.91 -0.58
N VAL A 93 -22.03 -1.15 -0.49
CA VAL A 93 -22.01 0.28 -0.23
C VAL A 93 -22.11 0.50 1.29
N PRO A 94 -21.09 1.10 1.95
CA PRO A 94 -21.17 1.36 3.37
C PRO A 94 -22.28 2.39 3.67
N GLU A 95 -22.88 2.36 4.86
CA GLU A 95 -23.94 3.31 5.23
C GLU A 95 -23.48 4.77 5.10
N THR A 96 -22.25 5.05 5.53
CA THR A 96 -21.61 6.38 5.44
C THR A 96 -20.41 6.35 4.50
N ALA A 97 -20.12 7.48 3.85
CA ALA A 97 -18.94 7.63 3.02
C ALA A 97 -17.66 7.42 3.85
N ARG A 98 -16.71 6.67 3.32
CA ARG A 98 -15.45 6.37 4.03
C ARG A 98 -14.50 7.54 3.93
N LYS A 99 -14.17 8.12 5.07
CA LYS A 99 -13.12 9.12 5.21
C LYS A 99 -11.84 8.44 5.72
N HIS A 100 -10.73 8.72 5.04
CA HIS A 100 -9.40 8.24 5.42
C HIS A 100 -8.62 9.41 6.01
N LYS A 101 -7.94 9.18 7.14
CA LYS A 101 -7.15 10.23 7.79
C LYS A 101 -5.82 10.40 7.05
N THR A 102 -5.54 11.63 6.65
CA THR A 102 -4.23 12.02 6.13
C THR A 102 -3.21 12.18 7.27
N SER A 103 -1.93 11.97 6.99
CA SER A 103 -0.84 12.26 7.94
C SER A 103 -0.77 13.76 8.26
N LYS A 104 -0.20 14.10 9.43
CA LYS A 104 -0.04 15.49 9.88
C LYS A 104 0.90 16.34 9.02
N SER A 105 1.74 15.69 8.22
CA SER A 105 2.75 16.33 7.36
C SER A 105 2.27 16.52 5.92
N ALA A 106 1.03 16.14 5.61
CA ALA A 106 0.56 16.18 4.23
C ALA A 106 0.13 17.59 3.82
N GLN A 107 0.43 17.93 2.57
CA GLN A 107 -0.01 19.19 1.95
C GLN A 107 -1.53 19.11 1.68
N ASP A 108 -2.33 19.69 2.58
CA ASP A 108 -3.79 19.48 2.73
C ASP A 108 -4.65 19.91 1.51
N ALA A 109 -4.06 20.59 0.52
CA ALA A 109 -4.76 21.00 -0.70
C ALA A 109 -4.99 19.85 -1.70
N HIS A 110 -4.21 18.76 -1.62
CA HIS A 110 -4.25 17.71 -2.63
C HIS A 110 -5.32 16.63 -2.34
N GLU A 111 -5.79 15.98 -3.41
CA GLU A 111 -6.60 14.77 -3.34
C GLU A 111 -5.74 13.52 -3.51
N ALA A 112 -6.30 12.38 -3.14
CA ALA A 112 -5.74 11.08 -3.46
C ALA A 112 -5.68 10.82 -4.97
N ILE A 113 -4.83 9.89 -5.37
CA ILE A 113 -4.76 9.36 -6.73
C ILE A 113 -5.95 8.43 -6.95
N ARG A 114 -6.91 8.88 -7.76
CA ARG A 114 -8.17 8.19 -8.06
C ARG A 114 -8.60 8.46 -9.50
N PRO A 115 -9.54 7.67 -10.07
CA PRO A 115 -10.20 8.04 -11.30
C PRO A 115 -10.89 9.40 -11.18
N THR A 116 -10.86 10.18 -12.26
CA THR A 116 -11.66 11.41 -12.38
C THR A 116 -13.15 11.08 -12.49
N ASP A 117 -13.48 10.04 -13.26
CA ASP A 117 -14.81 9.43 -13.33
C ASP A 117 -14.75 7.92 -13.00
N PRO A 118 -15.32 7.45 -11.88
CA PRO A 118 -15.35 6.03 -11.54
C PRO A 118 -16.22 5.18 -12.48
N SER A 119 -17.10 5.78 -13.28
CA SER A 119 -17.95 5.09 -14.26
C SER A 119 -17.14 4.55 -15.45
N LEU A 120 -15.98 5.16 -15.74
CA LEU A 120 -15.01 4.70 -16.74
C LEU A 120 -14.26 3.46 -16.23
N THR A 121 -14.95 2.32 -16.18
CA THR A 121 -14.36 1.06 -15.70
C THR A 121 -13.12 0.67 -16.52
N PRO A 122 -12.13 -0.01 -15.92
CA PRO A 122 -10.96 -0.49 -16.67
C PRO A 122 -11.32 -1.32 -17.90
N THR A 123 -12.41 -2.09 -17.83
CA THR A 123 -12.90 -2.89 -18.96
C THR A 123 -13.46 -2.02 -20.09
N SER A 124 -14.22 -0.97 -19.79
CA SER A 124 -14.88 -0.14 -20.82
C SER A 124 -13.88 0.70 -21.62
N ILE A 125 -12.82 1.20 -20.98
CA ILE A 125 -11.82 2.05 -21.64
C ILE A 125 -10.57 1.30 -22.12
N LYS A 126 -10.47 -0.01 -21.84
CA LYS A 126 -9.29 -0.84 -22.15
C LYS A 126 -8.77 -0.69 -23.59
N LYS A 127 -9.68 -0.56 -24.56
CA LYS A 127 -9.34 -0.48 -25.99
C LYS A 127 -8.62 0.81 -26.38
N TYR A 128 -8.73 1.86 -25.57
CA TYR A 128 -8.08 3.16 -25.78
C TYR A 128 -6.72 3.26 -25.09
N LEU A 129 -6.42 2.34 -24.16
CA LEU A 129 -5.22 2.37 -23.35
C LEU A 129 -4.17 1.40 -23.89
N SER A 130 -2.91 1.82 -23.83
CA SER A 130 -1.81 0.86 -23.93
C SER A 130 -1.89 -0.17 -22.80
N ARG A 131 -1.21 -1.31 -22.97
CA ARG A 131 -1.19 -2.37 -21.96
C ARG A 131 -0.72 -1.88 -20.59
N GLU A 132 0.26 -0.98 -20.56
CA GLU A 132 0.82 -0.46 -19.30
C GLU A 132 -0.07 0.61 -18.67
N GLN A 133 -0.64 1.52 -19.48
CA GLN A 133 -1.66 2.47 -19.01
C GLN A 133 -2.87 1.75 -18.41
N ASN A 134 -3.40 0.73 -19.08
CA ASN A 134 -4.52 -0.06 -18.57
C ASN A 134 -4.18 -0.76 -17.25
N LYS A 135 -2.95 -1.25 -17.08
CA LYS A 135 -2.50 -1.88 -15.82
C LYS A 135 -2.45 -0.89 -14.66
N ILE A 136 -1.89 0.31 -14.88
CA ILE A 136 -1.82 1.34 -13.84
C ILE A 136 -3.20 1.90 -13.54
N TYR A 137 -4.02 2.15 -14.57
CA TYR A 137 -5.39 2.62 -14.39
C TYR A 137 -6.26 1.60 -13.65
N ASP A 138 -6.22 0.32 -14.03
CA ASP A 138 -6.94 -0.76 -13.33
C ASP A 138 -6.53 -0.85 -11.86
N LEU A 139 -5.23 -0.74 -11.56
CA LEU A 139 -4.73 -0.71 -10.19
C LEU A 139 -5.31 0.48 -9.40
N ILE A 140 -5.25 1.69 -9.96
CA ILE A 140 -5.77 2.92 -9.34
C ILE A 140 -7.28 2.81 -9.12
N TRP A 141 -8.03 2.41 -10.15
CA TRP A 141 -9.48 2.26 -10.10
C TRP A 141 -9.88 1.26 -9.02
N ARG A 142 -9.28 0.06 -9.01
CA ARG A 142 -9.60 -0.97 -8.00
C ARG A 142 -9.32 -0.50 -6.58
N ARG A 143 -8.19 0.17 -6.34
CA ARG A 143 -7.84 0.72 -5.02
C ARG A 143 -8.86 1.76 -4.57
N PHE A 144 -9.21 2.69 -5.46
CA PHE A 144 -10.17 3.74 -5.15
C PHE A 144 -11.55 3.16 -4.84
N MET A 145 -12.08 2.29 -5.70
CA MET A 145 -13.37 1.65 -5.49
C MET A 145 -13.39 0.87 -4.17
N ALA A 146 -12.38 0.03 -3.94
CA ALA A 146 -12.23 -0.72 -2.69
C ALA A 146 -12.22 0.20 -1.45
N SER A 147 -11.53 1.33 -1.51
CA SER A 147 -11.44 2.29 -0.41
C SER A 147 -12.80 2.86 0.03
N GLN A 148 -13.82 2.77 -0.84
CA GLN A 148 -15.17 3.25 -0.63
C GLN A 148 -16.20 2.13 -0.38
N MET A 149 -15.78 0.86 -0.39
CA MET A 149 -16.66 -0.31 -0.19
C MET A 149 -16.81 -0.73 1.27
N SER A 150 -17.81 -1.55 1.58
CA SER A 150 -17.99 -2.21 2.87
C SER A 150 -16.77 -3.07 3.26
N ALA A 151 -16.57 -3.23 4.57
CA ALA A 151 -15.48 -4.06 5.10
C ALA A 151 -15.71 -5.54 4.77
N ALA A 152 -14.63 -6.30 4.62
CA ALA A 152 -14.73 -7.76 4.60
C ALA A 152 -14.99 -8.26 6.03
N GLU A 153 -15.88 -9.25 6.18
CA GLU A 153 -16.24 -9.82 7.47
C GLU A 153 -15.84 -11.30 7.55
N TYR A 154 -15.34 -11.69 8.72
CA TYR A 154 -14.85 -13.03 8.99
C TYR A 154 -15.39 -13.54 10.33
N ASP A 155 -15.77 -14.80 10.36
CA ASP A 155 -15.87 -15.58 11.59
C ASP A 155 -14.47 -16.13 11.92
N VAL A 156 -14.00 -15.85 13.13
CA VAL A 156 -12.70 -16.30 13.63
C VAL A 156 -12.92 -17.26 14.78
N VAL A 157 -12.35 -18.46 14.66
CA VAL A 157 -12.34 -19.47 15.72
C VAL A 157 -10.90 -19.69 16.16
N THR A 158 -10.66 -19.49 17.45
CA THR A 158 -9.38 -19.80 18.10
C THR A 158 -9.60 -20.96 19.08
N VAL A 159 -8.78 -21.99 18.96
CA VAL A 159 -8.81 -23.16 19.85
C VAL A 159 -7.49 -23.23 20.59
N GLU A 160 -7.56 -23.28 21.91
CA GLU A 160 -6.42 -23.63 22.77
C GLU A 160 -6.55 -25.09 23.22
N VAL A 161 -5.47 -25.85 23.07
CA VAL A 161 -5.38 -27.26 23.49
C VAL A 161 -4.29 -27.39 24.53
N GLU A 162 -4.63 -27.93 25.69
CA GLU A 162 -3.66 -28.29 26.71
C GLU A 162 -3.11 -29.69 26.45
N GLY A 163 -1.80 -29.88 26.67
CA GLY A 163 -1.10 -31.14 26.48
C GLY A 163 0.04 -31.29 27.48
N GLY A 164 -0.25 -31.81 28.67
CA GLY A 164 0.71 -31.86 29.77
C GLY A 164 1.14 -30.44 30.18
N ARG A 165 2.43 -30.10 30.02
CA ARG A 165 2.96 -28.75 30.32
C ARG A 165 2.85 -27.75 29.16
N PHE A 166 2.34 -28.17 28.01
CA PHE A 166 2.33 -27.37 26.78
C PHE A 166 0.93 -26.83 26.49
N LEU A 167 0.89 -25.67 25.86
CA LEU A 167 -0.31 -25.04 25.31
C LEU A 167 -0.14 -24.91 23.80
N PHE A 168 -1.06 -25.50 23.04
CA PHE A 168 -1.11 -25.38 21.59
C PHE A 168 -2.23 -24.43 21.22
N LYS A 169 -1.99 -23.59 20.22
CA LYS A 169 -2.98 -22.64 19.71
C LYS A 169 -3.17 -22.86 18.23
N ALA A 170 -4.42 -22.92 17.81
CA ALA A 170 -4.80 -23.00 16.41
C ALA A 170 -5.90 -21.94 16.15
N ALA A 171 -5.80 -21.23 15.02
CA ALA A 171 -6.77 -20.21 14.63
C ALA A 171 -7.21 -20.42 13.19
N GLN A 172 -8.49 -20.18 12.92
CA GLN A 172 -9.08 -20.26 11.59
C GLN A 172 -9.94 -19.02 11.38
N GLN A 173 -9.89 -18.48 10.17
CA GLN A 173 -10.74 -17.41 9.70
C GLN A 173 -11.60 -17.96 8.56
N LYS A 174 -12.91 -17.74 8.62
CA LYS A 174 -13.84 -18.04 7.53
C LYS A 174 -14.47 -16.73 7.09
N MET A 175 -14.28 -16.36 5.83
CA MET A 175 -14.93 -15.18 5.27
C MET A 175 -16.45 -15.39 5.22
N THR A 176 -17.19 -14.46 5.82
CA THR A 176 -18.66 -14.44 5.80
C THR A 176 -19.20 -13.39 4.83
N PHE A 177 -18.40 -12.38 4.53
CA PHE A 177 -18.67 -11.36 3.51
C PHE A 177 -17.33 -10.84 2.97
N ASP A 178 -17.16 -10.82 1.65
CA ASP A 178 -15.92 -10.40 0.98
C ASP A 178 -15.79 -8.86 0.92
N GLY A 179 -16.90 -8.12 0.86
CA GLY A 179 -16.88 -6.67 0.89
C GLY A 179 -15.92 -6.10 -0.16
N TYR A 180 -15.03 -5.20 0.23
CA TYR A 180 -14.06 -4.59 -0.70
C TYR A 180 -13.12 -5.59 -1.40
N THR A 181 -12.92 -6.80 -0.87
CA THR A 181 -11.93 -7.73 -1.43
C THR A 181 -12.34 -8.24 -2.80
N ILE A 182 -13.64 -8.26 -3.13
CA ILE A 182 -14.17 -8.65 -4.45
C ILE A 182 -13.54 -7.84 -5.61
N VAL A 183 -13.14 -6.59 -5.34
CA VAL A 183 -12.50 -5.71 -6.33
C VAL A 183 -10.98 -5.69 -6.20
N TYR A 184 -10.49 -5.78 -4.96
CA TYR A 184 -9.13 -5.40 -4.62
C TYR A 184 -8.13 -6.54 -4.53
N ASN A 185 -8.57 -7.71 -4.06
CA ASN A 185 -7.72 -8.89 -3.90
C ASN A 185 -8.28 -10.00 -4.78
N GLY A 186 -7.55 -10.35 -5.84
CA GLY A 186 -7.84 -11.55 -6.64
C GLY A 186 -7.45 -12.85 -5.95
N ASP A 187 -6.80 -12.76 -4.78
CA ASP A 187 -6.44 -13.92 -3.97
C ASP A 187 -7.69 -14.40 -3.24
N LYS A 188 -8.31 -15.44 -3.81
CA LYS A 188 -9.14 -16.36 -3.04
C LYS A 188 -8.25 -16.84 -1.89
N ASP A 189 -8.57 -16.47 -0.65
CA ASP A 189 -8.07 -17.23 0.49
C ASP A 189 -8.39 -18.69 0.15
N ASP A 190 -7.36 -19.50 -0.07
CA ASP A 190 -7.51 -20.95 -0.20
C ASP A 190 -8.42 -21.35 0.95
N GLU A 191 -9.61 -21.88 0.66
CA GLU A 191 -10.59 -22.27 1.66
C GLU A 191 -9.88 -23.20 2.64
N ALA A 192 -9.39 -22.63 3.74
CA ALA A 192 -8.68 -23.39 4.76
C ALA A 192 -9.70 -24.42 5.25
N LYS A 193 -9.37 -25.70 5.08
CA LYS A 193 -10.22 -26.80 5.55
C LYS A 193 -10.68 -26.47 6.96
N GLY A 194 -11.99 -26.43 7.14
CA GLY A 194 -12.65 -26.07 8.38
C GLY A 194 -12.00 -26.68 9.61
N PHE A 195 -11.92 -25.94 10.72
CA PHE A 195 -11.75 -26.58 12.01
C PHE A 195 -12.90 -27.57 12.20
N PRO A 196 -12.61 -28.80 12.66
CA PRO A 196 -13.66 -29.66 13.17
C PRO A 196 -14.37 -28.93 14.32
N ALA A 197 -15.68 -29.11 14.43
CA ALA A 197 -16.44 -28.58 15.56
C ALA A 197 -15.96 -29.28 16.83
N VAL A 198 -15.30 -28.52 17.72
CA VAL A 198 -14.80 -29.00 19.01
C VAL A 198 -15.44 -28.22 20.15
N LYS A 199 -15.56 -28.85 21.32
CA LYS A 199 -16.09 -28.24 22.54
C LYS A 199 -15.02 -28.10 23.61
N GLN A 200 -15.17 -27.11 24.47
CA GLN A 200 -14.33 -27.00 25.67
C GLN A 200 -14.42 -28.28 26.51
N GLY A 201 -13.28 -28.76 27.00
CA GLY A 201 -13.15 -30.01 27.77
C GLY A 201 -13.14 -31.28 26.91
N GLU A 202 -13.32 -31.19 25.59
CA GLU A 202 -13.29 -32.35 24.71
C GLU A 202 -11.90 -33.00 24.70
N ALA A 203 -11.86 -34.31 24.91
CA ALA A 203 -10.63 -35.08 24.89
C ALA A 203 -10.15 -35.26 23.44
N LEU A 204 -8.88 -34.94 23.19
CA LEU A 204 -8.26 -35.06 21.88
C LEU A 204 -7.23 -36.20 21.88
N LYS A 205 -7.16 -36.90 20.74
CA LYS A 205 -6.11 -37.87 20.47
C LYS A 205 -4.98 -37.18 19.70
N LEU A 206 -3.77 -37.21 20.24
CA LEU A 206 -2.58 -36.80 19.50
C LEU A 206 -2.39 -37.74 18.30
N ALA A 207 -2.51 -37.18 17.09
CA ALA A 207 -2.27 -37.93 15.86
C ALA A 207 -0.78 -38.01 15.53
N GLU A 208 -0.09 -36.87 15.54
CA GLU A 208 1.31 -36.74 15.15
C GLU A 208 1.93 -35.51 15.83
N VAL A 209 3.22 -35.57 16.12
CA VAL A 209 4.04 -34.39 16.46
C VAL A 209 5.05 -34.21 15.34
N ARG A 210 5.03 -33.04 14.70
CA ARG A 210 6.00 -32.65 13.66
C ARG A 210 6.94 -31.60 14.20
N PRO A 211 8.15 -31.97 14.68
CA PRO A 211 9.15 -31.00 15.05
C PRO A 211 9.51 -30.15 13.85
N ALA A 212 9.36 -28.83 13.96
CA ALA A 212 9.82 -27.88 12.96
C ALA A 212 10.94 -27.06 13.60
N GLN A 213 12.10 -27.07 12.95
CA GLN A 213 13.19 -26.18 13.29
C GLN A 213 13.13 -24.97 12.36
N HIS A 214 13.10 -23.79 12.95
CA HIS A 214 13.17 -22.54 12.21
C HIS A 214 14.49 -21.84 12.53
N PHE A 215 15.03 -21.15 11.53
CA PHE A 215 16.19 -20.28 11.68
C PHE A 215 15.75 -18.83 11.51
N THR A 216 16.40 -17.92 12.21
CA THR A 216 16.22 -16.50 11.97
C THR A 216 16.86 -16.15 10.64
N GLU A 217 16.10 -15.49 9.76
CA GLU A 217 16.64 -14.94 8.53
C GLU A 217 17.12 -13.49 8.78
N PRO A 218 18.16 -13.03 8.06
CA PRO A 218 18.55 -11.63 8.11
C PRO A 218 17.44 -10.74 7.53
N PRO A 219 17.41 -9.44 7.88
CA PRO A 219 16.47 -8.50 7.29
C PRO A 219 16.51 -8.53 5.75
N PRO A 220 15.36 -8.54 5.07
CA PRO A 220 15.32 -8.57 3.62
C PRO A 220 15.90 -7.28 3.06
N ARG A 221 16.63 -7.39 1.94
CA ARG A 221 17.09 -6.20 1.21
C ARG A 221 15.91 -5.38 0.68
N PHE A 222 16.13 -4.07 0.60
CA PHE A 222 15.17 -3.18 -0.03
C PHE A 222 14.96 -3.52 -1.51
N ASN A 223 13.73 -3.41 -1.98
CA ASN A 223 13.39 -3.19 -3.37
C ASN A 223 12.89 -1.74 -3.56
N ALA A 224 12.50 -1.36 -4.78
CA ALA A 224 12.04 -0.01 -5.06
C ALA A 224 10.82 0.41 -4.23
N GLY A 225 9.86 -0.49 -4.02
CA GLY A 225 8.69 -0.22 -3.17
C GLY A 225 9.05 -0.06 -1.70
N SER A 226 9.80 -1.01 -1.12
CA SER A 226 10.17 -0.94 0.29
C SER A 226 11.13 0.21 0.60
N LEU A 227 11.97 0.63 -0.36
CA LEU A 227 12.81 1.80 -0.19
C LEU A 227 11.98 3.08 -0.17
N VAL A 228 10.96 3.21 -1.03
CA VAL A 228 10.02 4.35 -0.96
C VAL A 228 9.28 4.37 0.38
N LYS A 229 8.85 3.20 0.87
CA LYS A 229 8.22 3.11 2.20
C LYS A 229 9.15 3.57 3.31
N GLU A 230 10.42 3.18 3.25
CA GLU A 230 11.43 3.57 4.24
C GLU A 230 11.68 5.08 4.21
N LEU A 231 11.89 5.64 3.01
CA LEU A 231 12.07 7.09 2.79
C LEU A 231 10.88 7.88 3.37
N GLU A 232 9.65 7.50 3.02
CA GLU A 232 8.43 8.12 3.55
C GLU A 232 8.32 8.02 5.08
N SER A 233 8.65 6.87 5.65
CA SER A 233 8.55 6.64 7.11
C SER A 233 9.55 7.48 7.89
N ASN A 234 10.73 7.75 7.32
CA ASN A 234 11.77 8.57 7.91
C ASN A 234 11.62 10.07 7.55
N GLY A 235 10.56 10.47 6.83
CA GLY A 235 10.35 11.86 6.42
C GLY A 235 11.33 12.37 5.35
N ILE A 236 12.04 11.45 4.69
CA ILE A 236 13.04 11.75 3.66
C ILE A 236 12.41 11.61 2.29
N GLY A 237 12.51 12.66 1.48
CA GLY A 237 11.90 12.71 0.17
C GLY A 237 10.41 13.03 0.19
N ARG A 238 9.86 13.30 -0.99
CA ARG A 238 8.50 13.78 -1.23
C ARG A 238 7.91 13.05 -2.44
N PRO A 239 6.58 13.12 -2.67
CA PRO A 239 5.95 12.58 -3.87
C PRO A 239 6.69 12.89 -5.18
N SER A 240 7.31 14.06 -5.27
CA SER A 240 8.10 14.52 -6.41
C SER A 240 9.49 13.88 -6.53
N THR A 241 10.08 13.38 -5.45
CA THR A 241 11.50 12.97 -5.41
C THR A 241 11.73 11.47 -5.32
N TYR A 242 10.80 10.66 -4.79
CA TYR A 242 11.01 9.21 -4.58
C TYR A 242 11.55 8.46 -5.81
N ALA A 243 10.90 8.62 -6.96
CA ALA A 243 11.30 7.94 -8.19
C ALA A 243 12.65 8.47 -8.74
N ALA A 244 12.91 9.77 -8.55
CA ALA A 244 14.16 10.40 -8.96
C ALA A 244 15.35 9.92 -8.10
N ILE A 245 15.19 9.86 -6.77
CA ILE A 245 16.21 9.34 -5.85
C ILE A 245 16.65 7.94 -6.29
N ILE A 246 15.70 7.02 -6.49
CA ILE A 246 16.00 5.64 -6.89
C ILE A 246 16.69 5.60 -8.26
N SER A 247 16.21 6.40 -9.21
CA SER A 247 16.79 6.48 -10.55
C SER A 247 18.24 6.95 -10.50
N VAL A 248 18.54 8.01 -9.75
CA VAL A 248 19.90 8.56 -9.60
C VAL A 248 20.84 7.55 -8.94
N LEU A 249 20.41 6.83 -7.91
CA LEU A 249 21.23 5.81 -7.24
C LEU A 249 21.61 4.67 -8.21
N LEU A 250 20.70 4.26 -9.09
CA LEU A 250 20.94 3.23 -10.11
C LEU A 250 21.81 3.75 -11.27
N GLU A 251 21.46 4.92 -11.82
CA GLU A 251 22.15 5.55 -12.96
C GLU A 251 23.61 5.88 -12.61
N ARG A 252 23.87 6.36 -11.38
CA ARG A 252 25.23 6.61 -10.86
C ARG A 252 25.93 5.37 -10.32
N LYS A 253 25.29 4.19 -10.40
CA LYS A 253 25.85 2.90 -9.96
C LYS A 253 26.24 2.86 -8.48
N TYR A 254 25.57 3.60 -7.62
CA TYR A 254 25.72 3.47 -6.17
C TYR A 254 25.03 2.23 -5.63
N ILE A 255 23.92 1.85 -6.27
CA ILE A 255 23.24 0.58 -6.05
C ILE A 255 23.10 -0.18 -7.37
N THR A 256 22.86 -1.48 -7.27
CA THR A 256 22.49 -2.34 -8.41
C THR A 256 21.21 -3.10 -8.07
N ASP A 257 20.42 -3.43 -9.08
CA ASP A 257 19.27 -4.32 -8.94
C ASP A 257 19.72 -5.76 -9.20
N ASP A 258 19.66 -6.59 -8.15
CA ASP A 258 19.80 -8.04 -8.25
C ASP A 258 18.44 -8.68 -7.91
N LYS A 259 17.79 -9.26 -8.92
CA LYS A 259 16.47 -9.91 -8.78
C LYS A 259 15.47 -9.05 -8.02
N ARG A 260 15.37 -7.76 -8.35
CA ARG A 260 14.47 -6.77 -7.74
C ARG A 260 14.83 -6.38 -6.31
N ARG A 261 16.06 -6.65 -5.89
CA ARG A 261 16.60 -6.23 -4.60
C ARG A 261 17.80 -5.35 -4.84
N PHE A 262 17.85 -4.23 -4.13
CA PHE A 262 18.95 -3.31 -4.23
C PHE A 262 20.13 -3.81 -3.41
N MET A 263 21.31 -3.78 -4.05
CA MET A 263 22.58 -4.08 -3.42
C MET A 263 23.51 -2.87 -3.55
N PRO A 264 24.15 -2.41 -2.47
CA PRO A 264 25.14 -1.35 -2.57
C PRO A 264 26.37 -1.86 -3.31
N THR A 265 26.83 -1.10 -4.30
CA THR A 265 28.05 -1.42 -5.06
C THR A 265 29.30 -1.08 -4.24
N PRO A 266 30.50 -1.57 -4.61
CA PRO A 266 31.75 -1.13 -3.98
C PRO A 266 31.93 0.39 -4.01
N LEU A 267 31.53 1.02 -5.13
CA LEU A 267 31.54 2.47 -5.28
C LEU A 267 30.58 3.15 -4.28
N GLY A 268 29.33 2.70 -4.21
CA GLY A 268 28.34 3.25 -3.28
C GLY A 268 28.78 3.13 -1.82
N LYS A 269 29.35 1.98 -1.43
CA LYS A 269 29.89 1.78 -0.07
C LYS A 269 31.06 2.72 0.22
N MET A 270 31.98 2.90 -0.72
CA MET A 270 33.14 3.77 -0.55
C MET A 270 32.72 5.23 -0.40
N VAL A 271 31.86 5.72 -1.28
CA VAL A 271 31.34 7.09 -1.24
C VAL A 271 30.58 7.34 0.07
N ASN A 272 29.67 6.44 0.45
CA ASN A 272 28.93 6.54 1.70
C ASN A 272 29.87 6.60 2.91
N LYS A 273 30.91 5.75 2.95
CA LYS A 273 31.89 5.73 4.02
C LYS A 273 32.65 7.06 4.14
N ILE A 274 33.07 7.64 3.01
CA ILE A 274 33.81 8.91 3.00
C ILE A 274 32.93 10.07 3.47
N LEU A 275 31.68 10.14 2.98
CA LEU A 275 30.76 11.22 3.28
C LEU A 275 30.33 11.23 4.75
N ILE A 276 29.94 10.08 5.30
CA ILE A 276 29.57 9.96 6.72
C ILE A 276 30.77 10.29 7.63
N ALA A 277 31.99 9.86 7.26
CA ALA A 277 33.17 10.15 8.07
C ALA A 277 33.58 11.63 8.02
N SER A 278 33.32 12.31 6.91
CA SER A 278 33.73 13.72 6.72
C SER A 278 32.67 14.71 7.19
N PHE A 279 31.39 14.35 7.09
CA PHE A 279 30.24 15.21 7.35
C PHE A 279 29.12 14.44 8.08
N PRO A 280 29.36 13.93 9.30
CA PRO A 280 28.42 13.03 9.99
C PRO A 280 27.05 13.67 10.24
N ASP A 281 27.01 14.96 10.56
CA ASP A 281 25.76 15.67 10.85
C ASP A 281 24.92 15.88 9.58
N ILE A 282 25.56 16.27 8.47
CA ILE A 282 24.89 16.57 7.18
C ILE A 282 24.33 15.30 6.53
N PHE A 283 25.01 14.16 6.69
CA PHE A 283 24.60 12.87 6.11
C PHE A 283 23.75 12.00 7.05
N SER A 284 23.25 12.58 8.15
CA SER A 284 22.28 11.90 9.02
C SER A 284 20.87 11.91 8.43
N GLU A 285 20.09 10.88 8.77
CA GLU A 285 18.69 10.76 8.35
C GLU A 285 17.85 11.88 9.00
N GLU A 286 18.13 12.19 10.26
CA GLU A 286 17.46 13.23 11.03
C GLU A 286 17.68 14.62 10.45
N PHE A 287 18.91 14.96 10.03
CA PHE A 287 19.20 16.23 9.37
C PHE A 287 18.46 16.35 8.04
N THR A 288 18.45 15.27 7.25
CA THR A 288 17.77 15.26 5.95
C THR A 288 16.26 15.46 6.13
N ALA A 289 15.64 14.73 7.07
CA ALA A 289 14.22 14.87 7.38
C ALA A 289 13.88 16.26 7.93
N LYS A 290 14.77 16.84 8.75
CA LYS A 290 14.62 18.21 9.26
C LYS A 290 14.62 19.23 8.11
N MET A 291 15.59 19.16 7.21
CA MET A 291 15.69 20.06 6.05
C MET A 291 14.44 19.98 5.18
N GLU A 292 13.97 18.77 4.87
CA GLU A 292 12.74 18.55 4.10
C GLU A 292 11.52 19.18 4.81
N GLY A 293 11.44 19.04 6.14
CA GLY A 293 10.38 19.68 6.94
C GLY A 293 10.48 21.20 7.01
N GLU A 294 11.67 21.79 6.91
CA GLU A 294 11.85 23.25 6.83
C GLU A 294 11.42 23.80 5.47
N LEU A 295 11.67 23.05 4.38
CA LEU A 295 11.19 23.40 3.06
C LEU A 295 9.65 23.38 2.99
N ASP A 296 9.00 22.41 3.63
CA ASP A 296 7.53 22.39 3.73
C ASP A 296 6.99 23.61 4.50
N LYS A 297 7.68 24.07 5.54
CA LYS A 297 7.31 25.28 6.30
C LYS A 297 7.51 26.57 5.51
N ILE A 298 8.41 26.58 4.53
CA ILE A 298 8.52 27.70 3.59
C ILE A 298 7.30 27.70 2.66
N GLU A 299 6.89 26.53 2.19
CA GLU A 299 5.70 26.38 1.32
C GLU A 299 4.40 26.79 2.03
N ASP A 300 4.24 26.44 3.31
CA ASP A 300 3.06 26.83 4.11
C ASP A 300 3.09 28.28 4.62
N GLY A 301 4.22 28.98 4.44
CA GLY A 301 4.43 30.37 4.84
C GLY A 301 4.75 30.58 6.32
N SER A 302 5.02 29.52 7.09
CA SER A 302 5.41 29.59 8.51
C SER A 302 6.91 29.83 8.74
N TYR A 303 7.72 29.79 7.69
CA TYR A 303 9.17 30.04 7.73
C TYR A 303 9.65 30.84 6.52
N THR A 304 10.77 31.57 6.63
CA THR A 304 11.35 32.29 5.48
C THR A 304 12.51 31.52 4.88
N TRP A 305 12.61 31.53 3.54
CA TRP A 305 13.69 30.85 2.83
C TRP A 305 15.08 31.41 3.18
N VAL A 306 15.15 32.69 3.59
CA VAL A 306 16.40 33.34 3.98
C VAL A 306 16.91 32.77 5.30
N ASP A 307 16.02 32.52 6.26
CA ASP A 307 16.39 31.95 7.56
C ASP A 307 16.96 30.54 7.37
N THR A 308 16.31 29.68 6.56
CA THR A 308 16.82 28.32 6.26
C THR A 308 18.17 28.31 5.55
N LEU A 309 18.51 29.33 4.76
CA LEU A 309 19.82 29.40 4.08
C LEU A 309 20.94 29.97 4.95
N ASN A 310 20.61 30.70 6.00
CA ASN A 310 21.59 31.30 6.91
C ASN A 310 22.04 30.35 8.03
N ASP A 311 21.21 29.35 8.34
CA ASP A 311 21.49 28.26 9.30
C ASP A 311 22.46 27.20 8.75
#